data_AF-A0A7S0CT04-F1
#
_entry.id   AF-A0A7S0CT04-F1
#
_cell.length_a   1.000
_cell.length_b   1.000
_cell.length_c   1.000
_cell.angle_alpha   90.00
_cell.angle_beta   90.00
_cell.angle_gamma   90.00
#
_symmetry.space_group_name_H-M   'P 1'
#
loop_
_entity.id
_entity.type
_entity.pdbx_description
1 polymer ?
#
loop_
_entity_poly.entity_id
_entity_poly.type
_entity_poly.pdbx_seq_one_letter_code
_entity_poly.pdbx_strand_id
1 'polypeptide(L)'
;DLYMKVGKEGRKFTWIFADYDVIYEEFLEYLNMILSTGEIPGLIPKDEKDAMANDLRDAAKEQYGDAFDDTADNLYKFFIDRIRDNLHIVLAFSPANPRFAERARKFPALINCCSIDWFLPWPI
;
A
#
# COMPACT_ATOMS: atom_id res chain seq x y z
N ASP A 1 10.73 1.67 6.32
CA ASP A 1 10.01 1.92 7.60
C ASP A 1 8.51 1.69 7.58
N LEU A 2 7.72 2.37 6.73
CA LEU A 2 6.25 2.20 6.74
C LEU A 2 5.82 0.74 6.53
N TYR A 3 6.34 0.10 5.49
CA TYR A 3 6.10 -1.32 5.19
C TYR A 3 6.42 -2.24 6.37
N MET A 4 7.49 -1.96 7.12
CA MET A 4 7.86 -2.75 8.29
C MET A 4 6.86 -2.53 9.44
N LYS A 5 6.48 -1.29 9.74
CA LYS A 5 5.48 -1.02 10.79
C LYS A 5 4.11 -1.62 10.48
N VAL A 6 3.70 -1.60 9.21
CA VAL A 6 2.39 -2.11 8.80
C VAL A 6 2.43 -3.63 8.64
N GLY A 7 3.36 -4.17 7.87
CA GLY A 7 3.40 -5.60 7.54
C GLY A 7 4.06 -6.45 8.62
N LYS A 8 5.16 -5.99 9.24
CA LYS A 8 5.84 -6.77 10.29
C LYS A 8 5.12 -6.66 11.62
N GLU A 9 4.88 -5.43 12.08
CA GLU A 9 4.25 -5.18 13.39
C GLU A 9 2.72 -5.24 13.35
N GLY A 10 2.10 -5.30 12.17
CA GLY A 10 0.64 -5.35 12.04
C GLY A 10 -0.07 -4.04 12.43
N ARG A 11 0.63 -2.90 12.45
CA ARG A 11 0.03 -1.62 12.83
C ARG A 11 -0.83 -1.06 11.72
N LYS A 12 -2.05 -0.67 12.07
CA LYS A 12 -2.94 0.10 11.19
C LYS A 12 -2.37 1.50 10.97
N PHE A 13 -2.30 1.93 9.72
CA PHE A 13 -1.75 3.21 9.34
C PHE A 13 -2.61 3.85 8.26
N THR A 14 -2.84 5.16 8.38
CA THR A 14 -3.48 5.95 7.34
C THR A 14 -2.46 6.94 6.80
N TRP A 15 -2.24 6.92 5.50
CA TRP A 15 -1.35 7.85 4.82
C TRP A 15 -2.16 8.74 3.89
N ILE A 16 -2.12 10.04 4.17
CA ILE A 16 -2.74 11.07 3.34
C ILE A 16 -1.67 11.61 2.38
N PHE A 17 -2.02 11.65 1.10
CA PHE A 17 -1.14 12.12 0.04
C PHE A 17 -1.90 13.09 -0.87
N ALA A 18 -1.46 14.35 -0.90
CA ALA A 18 -2.11 15.40 -1.66
C ALA A 18 -1.43 15.64 -3.01
N ASP A 19 -2.10 16.35 -3.90
CA ASP A 19 -1.58 16.64 -5.24
C ASP A 19 -0.29 17.47 -5.23
N TYR A 20 -0.11 18.33 -4.23
CA TYR A 20 1.10 19.14 -4.02
C TYR A 20 2.30 18.33 -3.49
N ASP A 21 2.07 17.15 -2.91
CA ASP A 21 3.15 16.25 -2.48
C ASP A 21 3.81 15.53 -3.68
N VAL A 22 3.21 15.61 -4.87
CA VAL A 22 3.76 15.06 -6.11
C VAL A 22 4.83 15.98 -6.68
N ILE A 23 6.06 15.84 -6.16
CA ILE A 23 7.26 16.51 -6.69
C ILE A 23 7.75 15.82 -7.97
N TYR A 24 7.73 14.48 -7.98
CA TYR A 24 8.21 13.64 -9.07
C TYR A 24 7.08 12.70 -9.54
N GLU A 25 6.84 12.65 -10.85
CA GLU A 25 5.74 11.85 -11.43
C GLU A 25 6.00 10.34 -11.31
N GLU A 26 7.27 9.94 -11.25
CA GLU A 26 7.72 8.58 -11.00
C GLU A 26 7.20 8.05 -9.66
N PHE A 27 6.94 8.94 -8.69
CA PHE A 27 6.38 8.54 -7.41
C PHE A 27 4.96 7.97 -7.53
N LEU A 28 4.18 8.44 -8.52
CA LEU A 28 2.84 7.92 -8.78
C LEU A 28 2.88 6.51 -9.36
N GLU A 29 3.99 6.09 -9.97
CA GLU A 29 4.18 4.70 -10.40
C GLU A 29 4.28 3.77 -9.19
N TYR A 30 5.06 4.16 -8.17
CA TYR A 30 5.13 3.44 -6.90
C TYR A 30 3.76 3.38 -6.23
N LEU A 31 3.06 4.51 -6.14
CA LEU A 31 1.70 4.57 -5.57
C LEU A 31 0.75 3.62 -6.32
N ASN A 32 0.82 3.60 -7.65
CA ASN A 32 0.01 2.72 -8.49
C ASN A 32 0.30 1.23 -8.20
N MET A 33 1.56 0.86 -7.96
CA MET A 33 1.93 -0.49 -7.54
C MET A 33 1.39 -0.82 -6.15
N ILE A 34 1.57 0.07 -5.16
CA ILE A 34 1.03 -0.13 -3.80
C ILE A 34 -0.49 -0.35 -3.84
N LEU A 35 -1.22 0.47 -4.59
CA LEU A 35 -2.68 0.38 -4.71
C LEU A 35 -3.13 -0.88 -5.46
N SER A 36 -2.36 -1.33 -6.45
CA SER A 36 -2.71 -2.51 -7.26
C SER A 36 -2.40 -3.84 -6.56
N THR A 37 -1.18 -3.98 -6.05
CA THR A 37 -0.65 -5.26 -5.55
C THR A 37 -0.31 -5.23 -4.06
N GLY A 38 -0.12 -4.05 -3.47
CA GLY A 38 0.44 -3.88 -2.14
C GLY A 38 1.97 -3.99 -2.10
N GLU A 39 2.63 -4.27 -3.23
CA GLU A 39 4.08 -4.50 -3.31
C GLU A 39 4.73 -3.59 -4.34
N ILE A 40 5.91 -3.06 -3.99
CA ILE A 40 6.83 -2.43 -4.94
C ILE A 40 8.00 -3.38 -5.19
N PRO A 41 8.20 -3.88 -6.42
CA PRO A 41 9.32 -4.75 -6.75
C PRO A 41 10.67 -4.10 -6.45
N GLY A 42 11.55 -4.83 -5.77
CA GLY A 42 12.89 -4.35 -5.42
C GLY A 42 12.94 -3.35 -4.26
N LEU A 43 11.80 -2.99 -3.65
CA LEU A 43 11.77 -2.12 -2.47
C LEU A 43 12.42 -2.77 -1.25
N ILE A 44 12.17 -4.06 -1.05
CA ILE A 44 12.71 -4.83 0.08
C ILE A 44 13.84 -5.73 -0.44
N PRO A 45 15.08 -5.51 0.02
CA PRO A 45 16.22 -6.37 -0.28
C PRO A 45 15.96 -7.83 0.12
N LYS A 46 16.61 -8.77 -0.58
CA LYS A 46 16.38 -10.21 -0.36
C LYS A 46 16.73 -10.64 1.06
N ASP A 47 17.84 -10.14 1.59
CA ASP A 47 18.30 -10.37 2.96
C ASP A 47 17.30 -9.86 4.01
N GLU A 48 16.67 -8.71 3.78
CA GLU A 48 15.58 -8.21 4.64
C GLU A 48 14.33 -9.09 4.56
N LYS A 49 13.98 -9.62 3.38
CA LYS A 49 12.84 -10.54 3.21
C LYS A 49 13.03 -11.81 4.04
N ASP A 50 14.22 -12.40 4.02
CA ASP A 50 14.52 -13.62 4.76
C ASP A 50 14.48 -13.39 6.29
N ALA A 51 15.02 -12.25 6.76
CA ALA A 51 14.95 -11.88 8.17
C ALA A 51 13.50 -11.67 8.63
N MET A 52 12.72 -10.95 7.84
CA MET A 52 11.30 -10.66 8.12
C MET A 52 10.44 -11.92 8.10
N ALA A 53 10.71 -12.88 7.22
CA ALA A 53 9.98 -14.15 7.17
C ALA A 53 10.07 -14.89 8.51
N ASN A 54 11.26 -14.91 9.14
CA ASN A 54 11.43 -15.52 10.46
C ASN A 54 10.64 -14.80 11.55
N ASP A 55 10.60 -13.47 11.52
CA ASP A 55 9.87 -12.66 12.51
C ASP A 55 8.34 -12.77 12.37
N LEU A 56 7.84 -13.07 11.16
CA LEU A 56 6.42 -13.17 10.86
C LEU A 56 5.82 -14.54 11.14
N ARG A 57 6.66 -15.57 11.28
CA ARG A 57 6.26 -16.98 11.43
C ARG A 57 5.27 -17.18 12.58
N ASP A 58 5.59 -16.65 13.76
CA ASP A 58 4.74 -16.82 14.93
C ASP A 58 3.41 -16.08 14.74
N ALA A 59 3.45 -14.87 14.18
CA ALA A 59 2.25 -14.10 13.88
C ALA A 59 1.37 -14.74 12.79
N ALA A 60 1.96 -15.45 11.83
CA ALA A 60 1.23 -16.18 10.80
C ALA A 60 0.52 -17.40 11.40
N LYS A 61 1.20 -18.16 12.27
CA LYS A 61 0.59 -19.30 12.98
C LYS A 61 -0.48 -18.88 13.97
N GLU A 62 -0.31 -17.73 14.64
CA GLU A 62 -1.37 -17.18 15.50
C GLU A 62 -2.64 -16.85 14.71
N GLN A 63 -2.48 -16.30 13.49
CA GLN A 63 -3.61 -15.86 12.68
C GLN A 63 -4.29 -17.00 11.88
N TYR A 64 -3.52 -17.95 11.35
CA TYR A 64 -4.02 -19.03 10.47
C TYR A 64 -3.97 -20.42 11.11
N GLY A 65 -3.41 -20.55 12.32
CA GLY A 65 -3.22 -21.81 13.02
C GLY A 65 -2.05 -22.64 12.52
N ASP A 66 -1.90 -23.83 13.11
CA ASP A 66 -0.81 -24.78 12.81
C ASP A 66 -0.85 -25.34 11.38
N ALA A 67 -1.93 -25.09 10.64
CA ALA A 67 -2.08 -25.49 9.24
C ALA A 67 -1.39 -24.55 8.25
N PHE A 68 -0.85 -23.41 8.72
CA PHE A 68 -0.11 -22.49 7.86
C PHE A 68 1.21 -23.12 7.41
N ASP A 69 1.37 -23.29 6.10
CA ASP A 69 2.59 -23.81 5.49
C ASP A 69 3.70 -22.75 5.51
N ASP A 70 4.70 -22.99 6.34
CA ASP A 70 5.75 -22.07 6.78
C ASP A 70 6.89 -21.98 5.75
N THR A 71 6.54 -21.71 4.50
CA THR A 71 7.50 -21.43 3.42
C THR A 71 7.80 -19.94 3.35
N ALA A 72 9.00 -19.59 2.88
CA ALA A 72 9.40 -18.18 2.71
C ALA A 72 8.42 -17.40 1.81
N ASP A 73 7.90 -18.05 0.75
CA ASP A 73 6.93 -17.45 -0.16
C ASP A 73 5.58 -17.20 0.52
N ASN A 74 5.08 -18.14 1.34
CA ASN A 74 3.83 -17.97 2.07
C ASN A 74 3.94 -16.89 3.15
N LEU A 75 5.07 -16.82 3.86
CA LEU A 75 5.34 -15.76 4.85
C LEU A 75 5.46 -14.39 4.19
N TYR A 76 6.08 -14.32 3.01
CA TYR A 76 6.13 -13.08 2.24
C TYR A 76 4.74 -12.68 1.74
N LYS A 77 3.94 -13.63 1.27
CA LYS A 77 2.55 -13.36 0.89
C LYS A 77 1.74 -12.84 2.09
N PHE A 78 1.89 -13.47 3.24
CA PHE A 78 1.27 -13.02 4.49
C PHE A 78 1.66 -11.59 4.86
N PHE A 79 2.93 -11.23 4.71
CA PHE A 79 3.40 -9.86 4.91
C PHE A 79 2.68 -8.86 3.99
N ILE A 80 2.58 -9.17 2.70
CA ILE A 80 1.89 -8.30 1.71
C ILE A 80 0.40 -8.21 2.01
N ASP A 81 -0.26 -9.32 2.35
CA ASP A 81 -1.68 -9.32 2.73
C ASP A 81 -1.91 -8.44 3.96
N ARG A 82 -1.03 -8.54 4.97
CA ARG A 82 -1.08 -7.69 6.16
C ARG A 82 -0.83 -6.21 5.85
N ILE A 83 -0.02 -5.88 4.84
CA ILE A 83 0.12 -4.50 4.37
C ILE A 83 -1.18 -4.00 3.78
N ARG A 84 -1.82 -4.80 2.92
CA ARG A 84 -3.09 -4.45 2.26
C ARG A 84 -4.21 -4.24 3.28
N ASP A 85 -4.23 -5.03 4.34
CA ASP A 85 -5.26 -4.94 5.38
C ASP A 85 -5.07 -3.74 6.34
N ASN A 86 -3.82 -3.31 6.54
CA ASN A 86 -3.51 -2.32 7.57
C ASN A 86 -3.08 -0.95 7.02
N LEU A 87 -2.72 -0.83 5.74
CA LEU A 87 -2.37 0.44 5.12
C LEU A 87 -3.58 1.03 4.37
N HIS A 88 -4.12 2.13 4.89
CA HIS A 88 -5.12 2.92 4.19
C HIS A 88 -4.49 4.16 3.56
N ILE A 89 -4.64 4.32 2.25
CA ILE A 89 -4.11 5.47 1.51
C ILE A 89 -5.28 6.39 1.13
N VAL A 90 -5.15 7.67 1.42
CA VAL A 90 -6.13 8.71 1.10
C VAL A 90 -5.49 9.70 0.13
N LEU A 91 -6.05 9.80 -1.08
CA LEU A 91 -5.57 10.70 -2.12
C LEU A 91 -6.43 11.95 -2.16
N ALA A 92 -5.80 13.10 -1.88
CA ALA A 92 -6.48 14.41 -1.89
C ALA A 92 -6.11 15.17 -3.18
N PHE A 93 -6.72 14.78 -4.30
CA PHE A 93 -6.43 15.37 -5.61
C PHE A 93 -7.56 16.30 -6.07
N SER A 94 -7.18 17.50 -6.55
CA SER A 94 -8.16 18.46 -7.05
C SER A 94 -8.56 18.15 -8.50
N PRO A 95 -9.86 18.02 -8.83
CA PRO A 95 -10.31 17.84 -10.21
C PRO A 95 -10.11 19.11 -11.06
N ALA A 96 -9.92 20.28 -10.43
CA ALA A 96 -9.59 21.52 -11.12
C ALA A 96 -8.14 21.56 -11.63
N ASN A 97 -7.28 20.66 -11.15
CA ASN A 97 -5.91 20.55 -11.62
C ASN A 97 -5.88 19.79 -12.96
N PRO A 98 -5.43 20.40 -14.08
CA PRO A 98 -5.42 19.72 -15.39
C PRO A 98 -4.59 18.44 -15.41
N ARG A 99 -3.58 18.33 -14.54
CA ARG A 99 -2.74 17.13 -14.42
C ARG A 99 -3.50 15.93 -13.84
N PHE A 100 -4.61 16.15 -13.13
CA PHE A 100 -5.39 15.06 -12.54
C PHE A 100 -5.89 14.08 -13.62
N ALA A 101 -6.47 14.61 -14.70
CA ALA A 101 -7.00 13.77 -15.79
C ALA A 101 -5.89 13.00 -16.52
N GLU A 102 -4.69 13.57 -16.63
CA GLU A 102 -3.51 12.90 -17.20
C GLU A 102 -3.00 11.79 -16.27
N ARG A 103 -2.81 12.09 -14.99
CA ARG A 103 -2.38 11.14 -13.96
C ARG A 103 -3.35 9.97 -13.81
N ALA A 104 -4.66 10.22 -13.81
CA ALA A 104 -5.68 9.18 -13.76
C ALA A 104 -5.63 8.21 -14.95
N ARG A 105 -5.26 8.71 -16.15
CA ARG A 105 -5.08 7.87 -17.35
C ARG A 105 -3.76 7.09 -17.31
N LYS A 106 -2.69 7.70 -16.81
CA LYS A 106 -1.36 7.09 -16.74
C LYS A 106 -1.26 6.04 -15.62
N PHE A 107 -1.96 6.27 -14.51
CA PHE A 107 -1.92 5.46 -13.29
C PHE A 107 -3.33 4.99 -12.90
N PRO A 108 -3.85 3.94 -13.56
CA PRO A 108 -5.25 3.54 -13.42
C PRO A 108 -5.63 3.07 -12.01
N ALA A 109 -4.67 2.61 -11.20
CA ALA A 109 -4.96 2.17 -9.82
C ALA A 109 -5.43 3.31 -8.91
N LEU A 110 -5.09 4.57 -9.24
CA LEU A 110 -5.60 5.74 -8.53
C LEU A 110 -7.13 5.85 -8.57
N ILE A 111 -7.76 5.27 -9.59
CA ILE A 111 -9.21 5.30 -9.80
C ILE A 111 -9.83 3.92 -9.56
N ASN A 112 -9.19 2.86 -10.04
CA ASN A 112 -9.75 1.51 -10.01
C ASN A 112 -9.59 0.81 -8.65
N CYS A 113 -8.59 1.21 -7.86
CA CYS A 113 -8.29 0.60 -6.56
C CYS A 113 -8.65 1.54 -5.38
N CYS A 114 -9.26 2.69 -5.67
CA CYS A 114 -9.70 3.66 -4.68
C CYS A 114 -11.21 3.90 -4.80
N SER A 115 -11.85 4.27 -3.69
CA SER A 115 -13.19 4.83 -3.71
C SER A 115 -13.11 6.34 -3.91
N ILE A 116 -13.94 6.87 -4.82
CA ILE A 116 -13.99 8.31 -5.10
C ILE A 116 -15.01 8.96 -4.19
N ASP A 117 -14.56 9.95 -3.42
CA ASP A 117 -15.41 10.82 -2.62
C ASP A 117 -15.36 12.25 -3.18
N TRP A 118 -16.51 12.84 -3.47
CA TRP A 118 -16.63 14.16 -4.09
C TRP A 118 -16.97 15.20 -3.03
N PHE A 119 -16.02 16.10 -2.76
CA PHE A 119 -16.22 17.21 -1.85
C PHE A 119 -16.97 18.34 -2.56
N LEU A 120 -18.26 18.45 -2.28
CA LEU A 120 -19.09 19.55 -2.75
C LEU A 120 -18.87 20.81 -1.90
N PRO A 121 -19.18 22.00 -2.43
CA PRO A 121 -19.21 23.22 -1.63
C PRO A 121 -20.08 23.04 -0.38
N TRP A 122 -19.67 23.67 0.72
CA TRP A 122 -20.48 23.68 1.95
C TRP A 122 -21.88 24.23 1.65
N PRO A 123 -22.95 23.63 2.23
CA PRO A 123 -24.28 24.20 2.14
C PRO A 123 -24.28 25.62 2.72
N ILE A 124 -24.94 26.51 2.01
CA ILE A 124 -25.17 27.91 2.42
C ILE A 124 -26.30 27.94 3.46
#